data_AF-A0A2X4V3V8-F1
#
_entry.id   AF-A0A2X4V3V8-F1
#
_cell.length_a   1.000
_cell.length_b   1.000
_cell.length_c   1.000
_cell.angle_alpha   90.00
_cell.angle_beta   90.00
_cell.angle_gamma   90.00
#
_symmetry.space_group_name_H-M   'P 1'
#
loop_
_entity.id
_entity.type
_entity.pdbx_description
1 polymer ?
#
loop_
_entity_poly.entity_id
_entity_poly.type
_entity_poly.pdbx_seq_one_letter_code
_entity_poly.pdbx_strand_id
1 'polypeptide(L)'
;MEAPLSYGGGSSHQKVKLAVTRLPATGEKQGSVLSIPGGPGLPGIQVPIETEELNESFDIIGYDPRGVGQSRPKITCSTQPDNNADNAENALNTTEAEKVSRTWLEGCINRTTLNVLKHLGTDEAVNDVDIIRAALGEDKLNAIAFSYGTQVAALYAERFPKNIRALVFDGVMDISDDAFSSDYKQALSFQRSFERFAAYCEEEQQCPLTKADATANYHSLLEKVDNLALRDENGNDIGSDAIISGDHKNALFFRRLAGTGQIAAFNR
;
A
#
# COMPACT_ATOMS: atom_id res chain seq x y z
N MET A 1 -16.00 13.81 -3.99
CA MET A 1 -17.05 14.06 -2.97
C MET A 1 -16.44 14.72 -1.73
N GLU A 2 -17.25 15.22 -0.79
CA GLU A 2 -16.77 15.87 0.44
C GLU A 2 -17.15 15.08 1.69
N ALA A 3 -16.27 15.08 2.68
CA ALA A 3 -16.50 14.52 4.00
C ALA A 3 -15.93 15.47 5.08
N PRO A 4 -16.42 15.42 6.34
CA PRO A 4 -15.79 16.15 7.44
C PRO A 4 -14.33 15.74 7.64
N LEU A 5 -13.48 16.69 8.02
CA LEU A 5 -12.13 16.32 8.47
C LEU A 5 -12.20 15.49 9.76
N SER A 6 -13.07 15.87 10.71
CA SER A 6 -13.26 15.20 12.00
C SER A 6 -14.74 14.89 12.24
N TYR A 7 -15.01 13.73 12.83
CA TYR A 7 -16.35 13.20 13.09
C TYR A 7 -16.77 13.26 14.57
N GLY A 8 -15.86 13.65 15.47
CA GLY A 8 -16.14 13.82 16.91
C GLY A 8 -16.92 15.10 17.24
N GLY A 9 -17.39 15.22 18.49
CA GLY A 9 -18.35 16.21 19.00
C GLY A 9 -18.03 17.71 18.90
N GLY A 10 -17.04 18.08 18.09
CA GLY A 10 -16.83 19.43 17.59
C GLY A 10 -16.44 19.34 16.12
N SER A 11 -17.40 18.93 15.27
CA SER A 11 -17.16 18.75 13.83
C SER A 11 -16.50 20.00 13.26
N SER A 12 -15.25 19.85 12.81
CA SER A 12 -14.55 20.92 12.13
C SER A 12 -15.34 21.33 10.88
N HIS A 13 -15.46 22.64 10.61
CA HIS A 13 -15.96 23.12 9.32
C HIS A 13 -15.01 22.75 8.16
N GLN A 14 -13.80 22.29 8.47
CA GLN A 14 -12.88 21.80 7.45
C GLN A 14 -13.35 20.47 6.90
N LYS A 15 -13.23 20.34 5.59
CA LYS A 15 -13.64 19.17 4.83
C LYS A 15 -12.42 18.51 4.20
N VAL A 16 -12.51 17.20 4.02
CA VAL A 16 -11.68 16.45 3.08
C VAL A 16 -12.46 16.29 1.78
N LYS A 17 -11.73 16.38 0.66
CA LYS A 17 -12.26 16.04 -0.66
C LYS A 17 -11.74 14.66 -1.01
N LEU A 18 -12.65 13.69 -1.12
CA LEU A 18 -12.33 12.33 -1.54
C LEU A 18 -12.49 12.23 -3.05
N ALA A 19 -11.45 11.77 -3.74
CA ALA A 19 -11.52 11.39 -5.14
C ALA A 19 -12.18 10.02 -5.25
N VAL A 20 -13.17 9.91 -6.13
CA VAL A 20 -13.97 8.71 -6.33
C VAL A 20 -14.16 8.50 -7.83
N THR A 21 -13.97 7.27 -8.27
CA THR A 21 -14.27 6.81 -9.63
C THR A 21 -15.46 5.89 -9.59
N ARG A 22 -16.22 5.87 -10.69
CA ARG A 22 -17.33 4.96 -10.89
C ARG A 22 -17.25 4.40 -12.30
N LEU A 23 -17.15 3.10 -12.38
CA LEU A 23 -17.43 2.36 -13.61
C LEU A 23 -18.88 1.86 -13.52
N PRO A 24 -19.79 2.36 -14.36
CA PRO A 24 -21.19 1.97 -14.29
C PRO A 24 -21.41 0.49 -14.60
N ALA A 25 -22.45 -0.09 -14.00
CA ALA A 25 -22.90 -1.42 -14.39
C ALA A 25 -23.32 -1.45 -15.88
N THR A 26 -23.03 -2.54 -16.58
CA THR A 26 -23.40 -2.71 -18.00
C THR A 26 -24.75 -3.38 -18.21
N GLY A 27 -25.24 -4.15 -17.23
CA GLY A 27 -26.53 -4.84 -17.25
C GLY A 27 -27.53 -4.29 -16.23
N GLU A 28 -28.32 -5.19 -15.62
CA GLU A 28 -29.27 -4.83 -14.56
C GLU A 28 -28.52 -4.54 -13.25
N LYS A 29 -28.48 -3.26 -12.86
CA LYS A 29 -27.78 -2.83 -11.65
C LYS A 29 -28.44 -3.38 -10.38
N GLN A 30 -27.67 -4.17 -9.63
CA GLN A 30 -28.01 -4.69 -8.30
C GLN A 30 -27.49 -3.84 -7.13
N GLY A 31 -26.57 -2.90 -7.40
CA GLY A 31 -26.01 -1.99 -6.40
C GLY A 31 -24.61 -1.49 -6.82
N SER A 32 -23.85 -1.05 -5.84
CA SER A 32 -22.46 -0.61 -6.03
C SER A 32 -21.51 -1.45 -5.16
N VAL A 33 -20.31 -1.73 -5.67
CA VAL A 33 -19.22 -2.40 -4.96
C VAL A 33 -18.07 -1.43 -4.77
N LEU A 34 -17.74 -1.15 -3.52
CA LEU A 34 -16.61 -0.30 -3.14
C LEU A 34 -15.33 -1.11 -2.99
N SER A 35 -14.29 -0.75 -3.73
CA SER A 35 -12.94 -1.25 -3.50
C SER A 35 -12.27 -0.43 -2.41
N ILE A 36 -11.92 -1.07 -1.29
CA ILE A 36 -11.19 -0.46 -0.17
C ILE A 36 -9.71 -0.82 -0.32
N PRO A 37 -8.85 0.13 -0.73
CA PRO A 37 -7.47 -0.15 -1.06
C PRO A 37 -6.61 -0.43 0.19
N GLY A 38 -5.48 -1.09 -0.03
CA GLY A 38 -4.46 -1.37 0.98
C GLY A 38 -3.36 -0.29 1.07
N GLY A 39 -2.15 -0.75 1.41
CA GLY A 39 -1.01 0.10 1.74
C GLY A 39 -0.75 0.10 3.25
N PRO A 40 -1.15 1.14 4.03
CA PRO A 40 -1.92 2.34 3.65
C PRO A 40 -1.15 3.28 2.70
N GLY A 41 -1.84 4.30 2.16
CA GLY A 41 -1.21 5.33 1.33
C GLY A 41 -1.24 5.08 -0.17
N LEU A 42 -1.79 3.95 -0.62
CA LEU A 42 -1.97 3.64 -2.03
C LEU A 42 -3.23 4.31 -2.60
N PRO A 43 -3.16 4.95 -3.79
CA PRO A 43 -4.36 5.38 -4.51
C PRO A 43 -5.29 4.18 -4.80
N GLY A 44 -6.59 4.39 -4.70
CA GLY A 44 -7.62 3.35 -4.89
C GLY A 44 -8.64 3.68 -5.97
N ILE A 45 -8.47 4.79 -6.70
CA ILE A 45 -9.33 5.10 -7.86
C ILE A 45 -9.19 4.12 -9.03
N GLN A 46 -8.07 3.39 -9.11
CA GLN A 46 -7.91 2.27 -10.04
C GLN A 46 -8.24 0.99 -9.28
N VAL A 47 -9.29 0.31 -9.72
CA VAL A 47 -9.84 -0.84 -9.00
C VAL A 47 -9.24 -2.14 -9.57
N PRO A 48 -8.55 -2.97 -8.77
CA PRO A 48 -7.86 -4.16 -9.28
C PRO A 48 -8.78 -5.35 -9.60
N ILE A 49 -10.08 -5.23 -9.30
CA ILE A 49 -11.09 -6.32 -9.37
C ILE A 49 -12.19 -6.08 -10.40
N GLU A 50 -11.93 -5.22 -11.39
CA GLU A 50 -12.84 -5.03 -12.51
C GLU A 50 -12.89 -6.31 -13.36
N THR A 51 -13.93 -7.12 -13.13
CA THR A 51 -14.27 -8.28 -13.95
C THR A 51 -15.58 -8.01 -14.69
N GLU A 52 -15.74 -8.60 -15.87
CA GLU A 52 -16.97 -8.47 -16.68
C GLU A 52 -18.20 -8.93 -15.88
N GLU A 53 -18.13 -10.10 -15.24
CA GLU A 53 -19.21 -10.66 -14.42
C GLU A 53 -19.62 -9.73 -13.27
N LEU A 54 -18.66 -9.08 -12.60
CA LEU A 54 -18.97 -8.12 -11.54
C LEU A 54 -19.60 -6.84 -12.11
N ASN A 55 -19.06 -6.33 -13.23
CA ASN A 55 -19.52 -5.11 -13.86
C ASN A 55 -20.89 -5.25 -14.53
N GLU A 56 -21.29 -6.45 -14.93
CA GLU A 56 -22.64 -6.70 -15.45
C GLU A 56 -23.73 -6.31 -14.44
N SER A 57 -23.48 -6.54 -13.14
CA SER A 57 -24.48 -6.35 -12.09
C SER A 57 -24.20 -5.18 -11.13
N PHE A 58 -22.98 -4.67 -11.04
CA PHE A 58 -22.62 -3.65 -10.04
C PHE A 58 -21.89 -2.47 -10.65
N ASP A 59 -22.19 -1.26 -10.13
CA ASP A 59 -21.26 -0.16 -10.29
C ASP A 59 -19.97 -0.49 -9.52
N ILE A 60 -18.82 -0.36 -10.15
CA ILE A 60 -17.52 -0.57 -9.50
C ILE A 60 -16.97 0.78 -9.08
N ILE A 61 -16.77 0.94 -7.76
CA ILE A 61 -16.38 2.21 -7.15
C ILE A 61 -14.97 2.10 -6.61
N GLY A 62 -14.08 2.94 -7.15
CA GLY A 62 -12.75 3.18 -6.59
C GLY A 62 -12.73 4.50 -5.83
N TYR A 63 -11.87 4.62 -4.82
CA TYR A 63 -11.66 5.90 -4.16
C TYR A 63 -10.24 6.02 -3.63
N ASP A 64 -9.74 7.25 -3.57
CA ASP A 64 -8.51 7.54 -2.85
C ASP A 64 -8.85 7.90 -1.40
N PRO A 65 -8.28 7.22 -0.39
CA PRO A 65 -8.46 7.59 1.01
C PRO A 65 -8.06 9.04 1.30
N ARG A 66 -8.56 9.61 2.40
CA ARG A 66 -8.14 10.93 2.89
C ARG A 66 -6.61 11.03 2.95
N GLY A 67 -6.04 12.12 2.44
CA GLY A 67 -4.58 12.29 2.41
C GLY A 67 -3.85 11.66 1.21
N VAL A 68 -4.52 10.80 0.45
CA VAL A 68 -3.89 9.92 -0.56
C VAL A 68 -4.27 10.31 -1.99
N GLY A 69 -3.38 10.05 -2.96
CA GLY A 69 -3.67 10.20 -4.39
C GLY A 69 -4.22 11.57 -4.78
N GLN A 70 -5.40 11.57 -5.37
CA GLN A 70 -6.14 12.75 -5.80
C GLN A 70 -7.01 13.38 -4.69
N SER A 71 -7.16 12.71 -3.54
CA SER A 71 -7.87 13.26 -2.39
C SER A 71 -7.12 14.42 -1.74
N ARG A 72 -7.85 15.34 -1.10
CA ARG A 72 -7.30 16.56 -0.48
C ARG A 72 -7.82 16.78 0.94
N PRO A 73 -7.02 17.37 1.84
CA PRO A 73 -5.61 17.77 1.64
C PRO A 73 -4.70 16.55 1.47
N LYS A 74 -3.60 16.69 0.73
CA LYS A 74 -2.63 15.60 0.48
C LYS A 74 -1.60 15.58 1.61
N ILE A 75 -1.24 14.39 2.10
CA ILE A 75 -0.11 14.26 3.03
C ILE A 75 1.16 14.61 2.28
N THR A 76 1.91 15.59 2.80
CA THR A 76 3.20 16.00 2.26
C THR A 76 4.18 16.16 3.41
N CYS A 77 5.30 15.44 3.35
CA CYS A 77 6.36 15.51 4.35
C CYS A 77 7.66 16.11 3.78
N SER A 78 7.92 15.87 2.50
CA SER A 78 9.02 16.47 1.73
C SER A 78 8.53 17.05 0.39
N THR A 79 9.32 17.93 -0.19
CA THR A 79 9.12 18.48 -1.55
C THR A 79 9.94 17.74 -2.61
N GLN A 80 10.88 16.89 -2.20
CA GLN A 80 11.61 15.98 -3.06
C GLN A 80 10.79 14.68 -3.20
N PRO A 81 10.79 14.01 -4.36
CA PRO A 81 10.26 12.65 -4.48
C PRO A 81 10.89 11.75 -3.39
N ASP A 82 10.08 10.88 -2.77
CA ASP A 82 10.41 10.10 -1.58
C ASP A 82 11.81 9.48 -1.61
N ASN A 83 12.74 10.09 -0.87
CA ASN A 83 14.06 9.53 -0.59
C ASN A 83 14.33 9.47 0.92
N ASN A 84 13.44 9.99 1.78
CA ASN A 84 13.79 10.27 3.19
C ASN A 84 13.31 9.22 4.20
N ALA A 85 12.28 8.42 3.89
CA ALA A 85 11.91 7.30 4.77
C ALA A 85 13.00 6.23 4.75
N ASP A 86 13.46 5.88 3.54
CA ASP A 86 14.60 4.98 3.30
C ASP A 86 15.89 5.46 3.99
N ASN A 87 16.10 6.78 4.12
CA ASN A 87 17.27 7.34 4.81
C ASN A 87 17.31 7.03 6.31
N ALA A 88 16.17 6.79 6.97
CA ALA A 88 16.13 6.44 8.38
C ALA A 88 16.47 4.94 8.58
N GLU A 89 16.02 4.09 7.67
CA GLU A 89 16.33 2.65 7.66
C GLU A 89 17.80 2.40 7.26
N ASN A 90 18.36 3.26 6.40
CA ASN A 90 19.78 3.24 6.01
C ASN A 90 20.72 3.94 7.01
N ALA A 91 20.22 4.39 8.16
CA ALA A 91 21.04 5.09 9.14
C ALA A 91 22.00 4.14 9.86
N LEU A 92 23.28 4.49 9.89
CA LEU A 92 24.36 3.66 10.47
C LEU A 92 24.25 3.43 11.98
N ASN A 93 23.43 4.21 12.68
CA ASN A 93 23.14 4.04 14.11
C ASN A 93 21.80 4.68 14.49
N THR A 94 21.31 4.33 15.68
CA THR A 94 20.03 4.77 16.22
C THR A 94 19.91 6.28 16.37
N THR A 95 20.99 6.98 16.75
CA THR A 95 20.96 8.43 16.93
C THR A 95 20.74 9.16 15.61
N GLU A 96 21.39 8.72 14.54
CA GLU A 96 21.17 9.31 13.21
C GLU A 96 19.79 8.94 12.67
N ALA A 97 19.32 7.70 12.87
CA ALA A 97 17.98 7.26 12.51
C ALA A 97 16.89 8.12 13.17
N GLU A 98 17.04 8.40 14.48
CA GLU A 98 16.14 9.27 15.22
C GLU A 98 16.14 10.70 14.67
N LYS A 99 17.32 11.23 14.32
CA LYS A 99 17.45 12.57 13.78
C LYS A 99 16.76 12.70 12.43
N VAL A 100 16.98 11.74 11.52
CA VAL A 100 16.29 11.69 10.21
C VAL A 100 14.78 11.61 10.41
N SER A 101 14.32 10.73 11.30
CA SER A 101 12.90 10.55 11.62
C SER A 101 12.26 11.84 12.16
N ARG A 102 12.95 12.57 13.03
CA ARG A 102 12.48 13.87 13.57
C ARG A 102 12.37 14.92 12.47
N THR A 103 13.39 15.06 11.62
CA THR A 103 13.36 16.00 10.50
C THR A 103 12.22 15.68 9.53
N TRP A 104 11.98 14.39 9.25
CA TRP A 104 10.86 13.95 8.42
C TRP A 104 9.51 14.32 9.04
N LEU A 105 9.32 14.01 10.33
CA LEU A 105 8.09 14.33 11.06
C LEU A 105 7.81 15.85 11.11
N GLU A 106 8.83 16.66 11.38
CA GLU A 106 8.73 18.13 11.31
C GLU A 106 8.31 18.59 9.92
N GLY A 107 8.85 17.95 8.88
CA GLY A 107 8.45 18.17 7.50
C GLY A 107 6.97 17.89 7.26
N CYS A 108 6.45 16.77 7.77
CA CYS A 108 5.03 16.42 7.71
C CYS A 108 4.17 17.47 8.43
N ILE A 109 4.54 17.84 9.66
CA ILE A 109 3.79 18.80 10.49
C ILE A 109 3.74 20.16 9.81
N ASN A 110 4.87 20.66 9.30
CA ASN A 110 4.93 21.98 8.70
C ASN A 110 4.16 22.08 7.38
N ARG A 111 4.12 21.00 6.59
CA ARG A 111 3.52 21.01 5.24
C ARG A 111 2.07 20.53 5.20
N THR A 112 1.70 19.58 6.06
CA THR A 112 0.33 19.04 6.13
C THR A 112 -0.50 19.67 7.24
N THR A 113 0.16 20.25 8.26
CA THR A 113 -0.41 20.75 9.53
C THR A 113 -0.82 19.67 10.52
N LEU A 114 -0.55 19.92 11.80
CA LEU A 114 -0.93 19.02 12.89
C LEU A 114 -2.45 18.77 12.98
N ASN A 115 -3.26 19.78 12.62
CA ASN A 115 -4.72 19.65 12.66
C ASN A 115 -5.24 18.62 11.66
N VAL A 116 -4.64 18.58 10.46
CA VAL A 116 -4.99 17.58 9.45
C VAL A 116 -4.44 16.21 9.86
N LEU A 117 -3.16 16.13 10.22
CA LEU A 117 -2.50 14.85 10.54
C LEU A 117 -3.20 14.04 11.64
N LYS A 118 -3.83 14.70 12.62
CA LYS A 118 -4.61 14.06 13.68
C LYS A 118 -5.87 13.34 13.19
N HIS A 119 -6.31 13.60 11.96
CA HIS A 119 -7.58 13.13 11.41
C HIS A 119 -7.43 12.38 10.09
N LEU A 120 -6.24 11.82 9.86
CA LEU A 120 -5.94 10.96 8.71
C LEU A 120 -5.83 9.47 9.10
N GLY A 121 -6.25 9.12 10.32
CA GLY A 121 -6.17 7.76 10.83
C GLY A 121 -7.25 6.84 10.26
N THR A 122 -7.09 5.55 10.55
CA THR A 122 -8.06 4.50 10.18
C THR A 122 -9.45 4.79 10.74
N ASP A 123 -9.53 5.36 11.94
CA ASP A 123 -10.79 5.71 12.60
C ASP A 123 -11.65 6.64 11.74
N GLU A 124 -11.04 7.70 11.20
CA GLU A 124 -11.74 8.60 10.31
C GLU A 124 -11.96 8.01 8.90
N ALA A 125 -11.05 7.16 8.41
CA ALA A 125 -11.23 6.47 7.12
C ALA A 125 -12.46 5.54 7.13
N VAL A 126 -12.75 4.89 8.26
CA VAL A 126 -13.97 4.07 8.44
C VAL A 126 -15.24 4.91 8.27
N ASN A 127 -15.25 6.15 8.77
CA ASN A 127 -16.40 7.04 8.59
C ASN A 127 -16.54 7.53 7.14
N ASP A 128 -15.42 7.71 6.41
CA ASP A 128 -15.47 8.04 4.99
C ASP A 128 -16.16 6.95 4.18
N VAL A 129 -15.91 5.66 4.49
CA VAL A 129 -16.55 4.53 3.81
C VAL A 129 -18.08 4.60 3.97
N ASP A 130 -18.61 4.96 5.14
CA ASP A 130 -20.06 5.10 5.32
C ASP A 130 -20.63 6.32 4.57
N ILE A 131 -19.87 7.41 4.52
CA ILE A 131 -20.24 8.61 3.75
C ILE A 131 -20.24 8.30 2.25
N ILE A 132 -19.28 7.52 1.75
CA ILE A 132 -19.25 7.04 0.36
C ILE A 132 -20.48 6.18 0.08
N ARG A 133 -20.77 5.17 0.93
CA ARG A 133 -21.96 4.33 0.82
C ARG A 133 -23.24 5.19 0.71
N ALA A 134 -23.42 6.13 1.63
CA ALA A 134 -24.58 7.00 1.64
C ALA A 134 -24.66 7.90 0.39
N ALA A 135 -23.53 8.44 -0.07
CA ALA A 135 -23.46 9.29 -1.26
C ALA A 135 -23.75 8.53 -2.57
N LEU A 136 -23.48 7.22 -2.60
CA LEU A 136 -23.87 6.32 -3.70
C LEU A 136 -25.37 5.98 -3.70
N GLY A 137 -26.10 6.33 -2.63
CA GLY A 137 -27.50 5.96 -2.45
C GLY A 137 -27.71 4.49 -2.05
N GLU A 138 -26.67 3.83 -1.53
CA GLU A 138 -26.73 2.42 -1.14
C GLU A 138 -27.19 2.29 0.32
N ASP A 139 -28.28 1.59 0.60
CA ASP A 139 -28.73 1.34 1.98
C ASP A 139 -27.73 0.50 2.77
N LYS A 140 -27.05 -0.43 2.08
CA LYS A 140 -26.06 -1.34 2.63
C LYS A 140 -24.83 -1.43 1.74
N LEU A 141 -23.66 -1.49 2.35
CA LEU A 141 -22.37 -1.60 1.70
C LEU A 141 -22.16 -2.99 1.09
N ASN A 142 -21.74 -3.01 -0.18
CA ASN A 142 -20.93 -4.10 -0.72
C ASN A 142 -19.50 -3.58 -0.85
N ALA A 143 -18.53 -4.28 -0.27
CA ALA A 143 -17.13 -3.89 -0.42
C ALA A 143 -16.19 -5.08 -0.52
N ILE A 144 -15.09 -4.85 -1.22
CA ILE A 144 -13.94 -5.75 -1.30
C ILE A 144 -12.74 -4.97 -0.78
N ALA A 145 -12.06 -5.54 0.21
CA ALA A 145 -11.02 -4.87 0.96
C ALA A 145 -9.71 -5.64 0.86
N PHE A 146 -8.62 -4.92 0.58
CA PHE A 146 -7.30 -5.50 0.33
C PHE A 146 -6.28 -5.05 1.36
N SER A 147 -5.47 -5.98 1.89
CA SER A 147 -4.33 -5.65 2.77
C SER A 147 -4.79 -4.72 3.91
N TYR A 148 -4.19 -3.54 4.11
CA TYR A 148 -4.65 -2.54 5.10
C TYR A 148 -6.15 -2.19 5.01
N GLY A 149 -6.75 -2.23 3.81
CA GLY A 149 -8.18 -2.04 3.62
C GLY A 149 -9.03 -3.04 4.41
N THR A 150 -8.49 -4.24 4.70
CA THR A 150 -9.17 -5.25 5.53
C THR A 150 -9.34 -4.79 6.98
N GLN A 151 -8.38 -4.04 7.54
CA GLN A 151 -8.52 -3.39 8.84
C GLN A 151 -9.64 -2.34 8.80
N VAL A 152 -9.70 -1.51 7.74
CA VAL A 152 -10.77 -0.52 7.56
C VAL A 152 -12.13 -1.23 7.48
N ALA A 153 -12.25 -2.29 6.71
CA ALA A 153 -13.50 -3.04 6.55
C ALA A 153 -13.92 -3.75 7.85
N ALA A 154 -12.99 -4.26 8.65
CA ALA A 154 -13.28 -4.90 9.93
C ALA A 154 -13.83 -3.88 10.93
N LEU A 155 -13.17 -2.72 11.05
CA LEU A 155 -13.63 -1.63 11.91
C LEU A 155 -14.95 -1.02 11.41
N TYR A 156 -15.17 -0.97 10.09
CA TYR A 156 -16.48 -0.63 9.52
C TYR A 156 -17.55 -1.63 9.96
N ALA A 157 -17.24 -2.91 9.96
CA ALA A 157 -18.17 -3.95 10.37
C ALA A 157 -18.56 -3.85 11.84
N GLU A 158 -17.62 -3.50 12.72
CA GLU A 158 -17.88 -3.23 14.14
C GLU A 158 -18.72 -1.96 14.35
N ARG A 159 -18.42 -0.88 13.61
CA ARG A 159 -19.06 0.43 13.81
C ARG A 159 -20.45 0.52 13.16
N PHE A 160 -20.63 -0.06 11.98
CA PHE A 160 -21.84 0.04 11.17
C PHE A 160 -22.40 -1.34 10.77
N PRO A 161 -22.60 -2.28 11.72
CA PRO A 161 -22.96 -3.67 11.42
C PRO A 161 -24.27 -3.81 10.63
N LYS A 162 -25.19 -2.84 10.77
CA LYS A 162 -26.49 -2.83 10.07
C LYS A 162 -26.40 -2.34 8.62
N ASN A 163 -25.32 -1.67 8.26
CA ASN A 163 -25.11 -1.06 6.95
C ASN A 163 -24.32 -1.98 6.02
N ILE A 164 -24.29 -3.30 6.27
CA ILE A 164 -23.51 -4.25 5.48
C ILE A 164 -24.44 -5.21 4.73
N ARG A 165 -24.20 -5.36 3.43
CA ARG A 165 -24.78 -6.42 2.60
C ARG A 165 -23.76 -7.54 2.37
N ALA A 166 -22.54 -7.20 1.94
CA ALA A 166 -21.47 -8.15 1.70
C ALA A 166 -20.09 -7.50 1.92
N LEU A 167 -19.17 -8.24 2.51
CA LEU A 167 -17.76 -7.84 2.66
C LEU A 167 -16.85 -9.01 2.26
N VAL A 168 -15.85 -8.73 1.43
CA VAL A 168 -14.77 -9.65 1.09
C VAL A 168 -13.46 -9.06 1.60
N PHE A 169 -12.65 -9.89 2.23
CA PHE A 169 -11.35 -9.51 2.79
C PHE A 169 -10.26 -10.33 2.11
N ASP A 170 -9.32 -9.68 1.43
CA ASP A 170 -8.19 -10.31 0.74
C ASP A 170 -6.87 -9.76 1.31
N GLY A 171 -5.99 -10.66 1.75
CA GLY A 171 -4.78 -10.29 2.52
C GLY A 171 -5.12 -9.69 3.89
N VAL A 172 -5.76 -10.48 4.75
CA VAL A 172 -6.34 -10.01 6.03
C VAL A 172 -5.27 -9.55 7.02
N MET A 173 -5.44 -8.34 7.54
CA MET A 173 -4.74 -7.87 8.74
C MET A 173 -5.48 -8.30 10.01
N ASP A 174 -4.76 -8.91 10.94
CA ASP A 174 -5.29 -9.23 12.27
C ASP A 174 -5.26 -7.96 13.14
N ILE A 175 -6.43 -7.40 13.40
CA ILE A 175 -6.57 -6.16 14.18
C ILE A 175 -6.37 -6.36 15.69
N SER A 176 -6.18 -7.60 16.14
CA SER A 176 -5.88 -7.93 17.53
C SER A 176 -4.39 -8.01 17.85
N ASP A 177 -3.53 -8.02 16.82
CA ASP A 177 -2.08 -8.05 16.98
C ASP A 177 -1.53 -6.69 17.45
N ASP A 178 -0.51 -6.76 18.31
CA ASP A 178 0.38 -5.62 18.53
C ASP A 178 1.37 -5.46 17.36
N ALA A 179 2.01 -4.28 17.29
CA ALA A 179 2.93 -3.95 16.19
C ALA A 179 4.08 -4.97 16.05
N PHE A 180 4.69 -5.39 17.16
CA PHE A 180 5.80 -6.33 17.10
C PHE A 180 5.34 -7.71 16.60
N SER A 181 4.21 -8.19 17.10
CA SER A 181 3.63 -9.47 16.67
C SER A 181 3.29 -9.46 15.18
N SER A 182 2.70 -8.37 14.69
CA SER A 182 2.40 -8.17 13.27
C SER A 182 3.69 -8.20 12.41
N ASP A 183 4.69 -7.40 12.79
CA ASP A 183 5.96 -7.30 12.04
C ASP A 183 6.72 -8.64 12.03
N TYR A 184 6.76 -9.33 13.17
CA TYR A 184 7.38 -10.65 13.27
C TYR A 184 6.69 -11.68 12.37
N LYS A 185 5.35 -11.75 12.39
CA LYS A 185 4.57 -12.65 11.53
C LYS A 185 4.77 -12.33 10.05
N GLN A 186 4.87 -11.05 9.70
CA GLN A 186 5.15 -10.60 8.34
C GLN A 186 6.55 -11.06 7.90
N ALA A 187 7.59 -10.78 8.68
CA ALA A 187 8.96 -11.19 8.38
C ALA A 187 9.09 -12.73 8.22
N LEU A 188 8.47 -13.48 9.13
CA LEU A 188 8.43 -14.94 9.05
C LEU A 188 7.73 -15.43 7.77
N SER A 189 6.65 -14.77 7.36
CA SER A 189 5.91 -15.12 6.16
C SER A 189 6.69 -14.82 4.89
N PHE A 190 7.42 -13.71 4.84
CA PHE A 190 8.35 -13.42 3.74
C PHE A 190 9.46 -14.45 3.65
N GLN A 191 10.07 -14.83 4.77
CA GLN A 191 11.11 -15.87 4.80
C GLN A 191 10.56 -17.21 4.25
N ARG A 192 9.36 -17.61 4.66
CA ARG A 192 8.72 -18.83 4.15
C ARG A 192 8.40 -18.76 2.65
N SER A 193 7.96 -17.59 2.16
CA SER A 193 7.73 -17.38 0.73
C SER A 193 9.03 -17.43 -0.06
N PHE A 194 10.12 -16.85 0.47
CA PHE A 194 11.45 -16.96 -0.11
C PHE A 194 11.93 -18.41 -0.18
N GLU A 195 11.76 -19.20 0.88
CA GLU A 195 12.11 -20.63 0.88
C GLU A 195 11.33 -21.44 -0.16
N ARG A 196 10.03 -21.12 -0.35
CA ARG A 196 9.21 -21.73 -1.41
C ARG A 196 9.70 -21.33 -2.80
N PHE A 197 10.04 -20.06 -2.99
CA PHE A 197 10.62 -19.57 -4.24
C PHE A 197 11.96 -20.26 -4.54
N ALA A 198 12.84 -20.40 -3.55
CA ALA A 198 14.13 -21.06 -3.73
C ALA A 198 13.97 -22.54 -4.09
N ALA A 199 13.01 -23.23 -3.47
CA ALA A 199 12.69 -24.62 -3.83
C ALA A 199 12.18 -24.76 -5.27
N TYR A 200 11.29 -23.85 -5.71
CA TYR A 200 10.84 -23.80 -7.11
C TYR A 200 11.99 -23.47 -8.06
N CYS A 201 12.81 -22.48 -7.71
CA CYS A 201 13.94 -22.02 -8.51
C CYS A 201 14.95 -23.16 -8.73
N GLU A 202 15.25 -23.95 -7.70
CA GLU A 202 16.17 -25.10 -7.80
C GLU A 202 15.71 -26.16 -8.83
N GLU A 203 14.40 -26.30 -9.06
CA GLU A 203 13.85 -27.19 -10.09
C GLU A 203 14.04 -26.63 -11.52
N GLU A 204 14.23 -25.31 -11.65
CA GLU A 204 14.46 -24.63 -12.91
C GLU A 204 15.95 -24.64 -13.32
N GLN A 205 16.21 -24.69 -14.64
CA GLN A 205 17.58 -24.64 -15.14
C GLN A 205 18.23 -23.29 -14.81
N GLN A 206 19.49 -23.32 -14.31
CA GLN A 206 20.34 -22.15 -14.04
C GLN A 206 19.96 -21.31 -12.81
N CYS A 207 19.21 -21.86 -11.85
CA CYS A 207 18.99 -21.15 -10.59
C CYS A 207 20.27 -21.07 -9.74
N PRO A 208 20.65 -19.87 -9.26
CA PRO A 208 21.82 -19.69 -8.39
C PRO A 208 21.53 -19.99 -6.90
N LEU A 209 20.28 -20.33 -6.56
CA LEU A 209 19.86 -20.66 -5.20
C LEU A 209 19.71 -22.18 -5.10
N THR A 210 20.29 -22.77 -4.05
CA THR A 210 20.03 -24.16 -3.67
C THR A 210 19.10 -24.18 -2.46
N LYS A 211 18.17 -25.12 -2.37
CA LYS A 211 17.20 -25.12 -1.27
C LYS A 211 17.85 -25.28 0.10
N ALA A 212 18.95 -26.03 0.17
CA ALA A 212 19.68 -26.27 1.42
C ALA A 212 20.33 -25.00 1.99
N ASP A 213 20.83 -24.11 1.13
CA ASP A 213 21.62 -22.94 1.51
C ASP A 213 21.04 -21.62 0.94
N ALA A 214 19.76 -21.59 0.57
CA ALA A 214 19.14 -20.52 -0.20
C ALA A 214 19.39 -19.12 0.38
N THR A 215 19.20 -18.96 1.69
CA THR A 215 19.42 -17.69 2.39
C THR A 215 20.89 -17.27 2.35
N ALA A 216 21.83 -18.19 2.60
CA ALA A 216 23.26 -17.89 2.54
C ALA A 216 23.72 -17.58 1.11
N ASN A 217 23.23 -18.32 0.11
CA ASN A 217 23.49 -18.04 -1.31
C ASN A 217 22.96 -16.65 -1.69
N TYR A 218 21.75 -16.31 -1.25
CA TYR A 218 21.14 -15.00 -1.49
C TYR A 218 21.96 -13.87 -0.86
N HIS A 219 22.36 -13.99 0.41
CA HIS A 219 23.26 -13.00 1.04
C HIS A 219 24.59 -12.85 0.29
N SER A 220 25.21 -13.95 -0.15
CA SER A 220 26.44 -13.89 -0.94
C SER A 220 26.23 -13.19 -2.30
N LEU A 221 25.05 -13.31 -2.91
CA LEU A 221 24.71 -12.57 -4.13
C LEU A 221 24.57 -11.07 -3.84
N LEU A 222 23.91 -10.69 -2.75
CA LEU A 222 23.77 -9.30 -2.33
C LEU A 222 25.13 -8.65 -2.02
N GLU A 223 25.99 -9.34 -1.27
CA GLU A 223 27.36 -8.87 -1.00
C GLU A 223 28.18 -8.67 -2.28
N LYS A 224 27.99 -9.53 -3.29
CA LYS A 224 28.64 -9.35 -4.60
C LYS A 224 28.17 -8.05 -5.26
N VAL A 225 26.88 -7.74 -5.21
CA VAL A 225 26.35 -6.48 -5.75
C VAL A 225 26.99 -5.28 -5.05
N ASP A 226 27.03 -5.28 -3.72
CA ASP A 226 27.62 -4.16 -2.98
C ASP A 226 29.10 -3.94 -3.32
N ASN A 227 29.83 -5.01 -3.61
CA ASN A 227 31.23 -4.95 -4.02
C ASN A 227 31.45 -4.53 -5.49
N LEU A 228 30.41 -4.50 -6.33
CA LEU A 228 30.54 -4.05 -7.73
C LEU A 228 30.62 -2.52 -7.86
N ALA A 229 30.32 -1.77 -6.80
CA ALA A 229 30.31 -0.30 -6.79
C ALA A 229 29.53 0.29 -8.00
N LEU A 230 28.35 -0.30 -8.27
CA LEU A 230 27.49 0.13 -9.37
C LEU A 230 27.00 1.56 -9.13
N ARG A 231 26.81 2.32 -10.22
CA ARG A 231 26.26 3.67 -10.18
C ARG A 231 25.16 3.86 -11.21
N ASP A 232 24.15 4.65 -10.85
CA ASP A 232 23.11 5.08 -11.77
C ASP A 232 23.63 6.17 -12.73
N GLU A 233 22.78 6.59 -13.68
CA GLU A 233 23.10 7.65 -14.65
C GLU A 233 23.34 9.03 -14.02
N ASN A 234 22.94 9.22 -12.76
CA ASN A 234 23.15 10.44 -11.98
C ASN A 234 24.38 10.35 -11.06
N GLY A 235 25.08 9.21 -11.06
CA GLY A 235 26.26 8.96 -10.25
C GLY A 235 25.99 8.51 -8.81
N ASN A 236 24.74 8.15 -8.47
CA ASN A 236 24.37 7.59 -7.17
C ASN A 236 24.76 6.12 -7.10
N ASP A 237 25.26 5.66 -5.94
CA ASP A 237 25.63 4.27 -5.75
C ASP A 237 24.38 3.36 -5.75
N ILE A 238 24.47 2.20 -6.41
CA ILE A 238 23.43 1.17 -6.46
C ILE A 238 23.95 -0.05 -5.69
N GLY A 239 23.45 -0.22 -4.47
CA GLY A 239 23.73 -1.38 -3.61
C GLY A 239 22.65 -2.45 -3.67
N SER A 240 22.82 -3.48 -2.85
CA SER A 240 21.88 -4.58 -2.66
C SER A 240 20.53 -4.12 -2.13
N ASP A 241 20.51 -3.14 -1.22
CA ASP A 241 19.27 -2.53 -0.70
C ASP A 241 18.41 -1.92 -1.81
N ALA A 242 19.04 -1.25 -2.78
CA ALA A 242 18.37 -0.67 -3.94
C ALA A 242 17.77 -1.73 -4.89
N ILE A 243 18.29 -2.97 -4.87
CA ILE A 243 17.71 -4.11 -5.60
C ILE A 243 16.52 -4.68 -4.83
N ILE A 244 16.65 -4.83 -3.51
CA ILE A 244 15.61 -5.40 -2.65
C ILE A 244 14.38 -4.49 -2.56
N SER A 245 14.59 -3.18 -2.41
CA SER A 245 13.53 -2.19 -2.28
C SER A 245 12.76 -1.94 -3.58
N GLY A 246 13.29 -2.42 -4.71
CA GLY A 246 12.66 -2.25 -6.02
C GLY A 246 12.51 -0.78 -6.43
N ASP A 247 13.37 0.11 -5.93
CA ASP A 247 13.33 1.55 -6.21
C ASP A 247 13.15 1.76 -7.72
N HIS A 248 12.05 2.43 -8.11
CA HIS A 248 11.53 2.50 -9.47
C HIS A 248 12.55 3.05 -10.48
N LYS A 249 13.59 3.75 -10.01
CA LYS A 249 14.72 4.21 -10.84
C LYS A 249 15.64 3.06 -11.28
N ASN A 250 15.80 2.02 -10.46
CA ASN A 250 16.64 0.85 -10.73
C ASN A 250 15.92 -0.25 -11.54
N ALA A 251 14.58 -0.26 -11.55
CA ALA A 251 13.82 -1.12 -12.46
C ALA A 251 14.16 -0.87 -13.96
N LEU A 252 14.59 0.35 -14.31
CA LEU A 252 15.12 0.68 -15.64
C LEU A 252 16.52 0.11 -15.89
N PHE A 253 17.34 -0.07 -14.85
CA PHE A 253 18.67 -0.67 -14.93
C PHE A 253 18.59 -2.16 -15.26
N PHE A 254 17.69 -2.91 -14.61
CA PHE A 254 17.45 -4.32 -14.90
C PHE A 254 16.91 -4.56 -16.32
N ARG A 255 16.10 -3.62 -16.85
CA ARG A 255 15.63 -3.64 -18.24
C ARG A 255 16.77 -3.55 -19.28
N ARG A 256 17.94 -3.05 -18.88
CA ARG A 256 19.09 -2.84 -19.77
C ARG A 256 20.10 -3.99 -19.70
N LEU A 257 20.19 -4.68 -18.56
CA LEU A 257 20.99 -5.91 -18.39
C LEU A 257 20.27 -7.16 -18.93
N ALA A 258 18.93 -7.23 -18.79
CA ALA A 258 18.11 -8.24 -19.44
C ALA A 258 17.86 -7.85 -20.90
N GLY A 259 18.85 -8.10 -21.77
CA GLY A 259 18.69 -7.90 -23.21
C GLY A 259 17.40 -8.52 -23.73
N THR A 260 16.45 -7.68 -24.17
CA THR A 260 15.25 -8.03 -24.96
C THR A 260 14.48 -9.31 -24.57
N GLY A 261 14.44 -9.68 -23.29
CA GLY A 261 13.56 -10.72 -22.77
C GLY A 261 12.42 -10.07 -22.00
N GLN A 262 11.19 -10.24 -22.47
CA GLN A 262 9.99 -9.85 -21.72
C GLN A 262 10.09 -10.38 -20.29
N ILE A 263 10.09 -9.49 -19.30
CA ILE A 263 9.65 -9.85 -17.95
C ILE A 263 8.18 -10.20 -18.11
N ALA A 264 7.90 -11.49 -18.28
CA ALA A 264 6.56 -12.00 -18.30
C ALA A 264 5.92 -11.60 -16.97
N ALA A 265 4.86 -10.79 -17.08
CA ALA A 265 3.94 -10.59 -15.99
C ALA A 265 3.54 -11.97 -15.48
N PHE A 266 3.78 -12.25 -14.20
CA PHE A 266 3.13 -13.35 -13.53
C PHE A 266 1.63 -13.05 -13.52
N ASN A 267 0.95 -13.53 -14.56
CA ASN A 267 -0.49 -13.60 -14.67
C ASN A 267 -0.84 -15.05 -14.97
N ARG A 268 -1.52 -15.64 -13.98
CA ARG A 268 -2.11 -16.99 -13.88
C ARG A 268 -1.20 -18.11 -13.40
#